data_AF-A0A0C1NMK3-F1
#
_entry.id   AF-A0A0C1NMK3-F1
#
_cell.length_a   1.000
_cell.length_b   1.000
_cell.length_c   1.000
_cell.angle_alpha   90.00
_cell.angle_beta   90.00
_cell.angle_gamma   90.00
#
_symmetry.space_group_name_H-M   'P 1'
#
loop_
_entity.id
_entity.type
_entity.pdbx_description
1 polymer ?
#
loop_
_entity_poly.entity_id
_entity_poly.type
_entity_poly.pdbx_seq_one_letter_code
_entity_poly.pdbx_strand_id
1 'polypeptide(L)'
;MIVVQAPIHLQAVVRQLMAQSHRAIAGMSGPATQVQATREALGLANRPTQLDECDKLFALQLHELCVPHMLRSGRVQCRLPATYELELLVEWCIAFSVETLGEVETSDLRQSCEQVIEMRQAMGVHWVLLDGETAVSYSAFNACLPDTVQVGGVWTPPAFRGNGYAKYVIAGFLL
;
A
#
# COMPACT_ATOMS: atom_id res chain seq x y z
N MET A 1 -2.43 -7.03 -13.97
CA MET A 1 -1.15 -7.25 -13.27
C MET A 1 -0.86 -8.74 -13.23
N ILE A 2 0.39 -9.16 -13.39
CA ILE A 2 0.85 -10.53 -13.16
C ILE A 2 1.49 -10.56 -11.76
N VAL A 3 1.03 -11.44 -10.89
CA VAL A 3 1.67 -11.69 -9.59
C VAL A 3 2.41 -13.02 -9.69
N VAL A 4 3.74 -12.99 -9.61
CA VAL A 4 4.59 -14.17 -9.80
C VAL A 4 4.98 -14.77 -8.45
N GLN A 5 4.68 -16.06 -8.31
CA GLN A 5 5.18 -16.90 -7.24
C GLN A 5 5.32 -18.33 -7.74
N ALA A 6 6.24 -18.53 -8.68
CA ALA A 6 6.57 -19.80 -9.29
C ALA A 6 8.09 -20.01 -9.20
N PRO A 7 8.61 -20.44 -8.04
CA PRO A 7 10.05 -20.66 -7.87
C PRO A 7 10.59 -21.77 -8.77
N ILE A 8 9.70 -22.63 -9.28
CA ILE A 8 9.98 -23.67 -10.27
C ILE A 8 9.05 -23.49 -11.47
N HIS A 9 9.52 -23.89 -12.66
CA HIS A 9 8.77 -23.85 -13.92
C HIS A 9 8.20 -22.49 -14.34
N LEU A 10 8.74 -21.37 -13.83
CA LEU A 10 8.27 -20.01 -14.07
C LEU A 10 7.93 -19.72 -15.54
N GLN A 11 8.86 -20.00 -16.46
CA GLN A 11 8.66 -19.70 -17.88
C GLN A 11 7.46 -20.43 -18.49
N ALA A 12 7.27 -21.71 -18.14
CA ALA A 12 6.16 -22.51 -18.64
C ALA A 12 4.82 -21.96 -18.11
N VAL A 13 4.75 -21.65 -16.82
CA VAL A 13 3.56 -21.08 -16.17
C VAL A 13 3.20 -19.72 -16.76
N VAL A 14 4.18 -18.83 -16.91
CA VAL A 14 3.99 -17.47 -17.45
C VAL A 14 3.49 -17.50 -18.90
N ARG A 15 4.08 -18.36 -19.75
CA ARG A 15 3.63 -18.49 -21.15
C ARG A 15 2.20 -19.03 -21.22
N GLN A 16 1.87 -20.01 -20.39
CA GLN A 16 0.53 -20.57 -20.35
C GLN A 16 -0.51 -19.55 -19.83
N LEU A 17 -0.16 -18.78 -18.81
CA LEU A 17 -0.99 -17.68 -18.30
C LEU A 17 -1.31 -16.67 -19.41
N MET A 18 -0.30 -16.28 -20.20
CA MET A 18 -0.51 -15.35 -21.30
C MET A 18 -1.37 -15.93 -22.41
N ALA A 19 -1.18 -17.21 -22.75
CA ALA A 19 -1.98 -17.90 -23.75
C ALA A 19 -3.46 -18.00 -23.38
N GLN A 20 -3.79 -18.10 -22.08
CA GLN A 20 -5.16 -18.27 -21.60
C GLN A 20 -5.86 -16.97 -21.19
N SER A 21 -5.12 -15.99 -20.65
CA SER A 21 -5.75 -14.82 -20.06
C SER A 21 -6.27 -13.81 -21.08
N HIS A 22 -5.59 -13.68 -22.22
CA HIS A 22 -5.86 -12.65 -23.25
C HIS A 22 -5.92 -11.20 -22.70
N ARG A 23 -5.35 -10.96 -21.50
CA ARG A 23 -5.35 -9.65 -20.85
C ARG A 23 -4.06 -8.90 -21.17
N ALA A 24 -4.18 -7.58 -21.33
CA ALA A 24 -3.01 -6.71 -21.38
C ALA A 24 -2.24 -6.76 -20.05
N ILE A 25 -0.91 -6.73 -20.13
CA ILE A 25 -0.03 -6.70 -18.96
C ILE A 25 0.10 -5.24 -18.52
N ALA A 26 -0.60 -4.89 -17.43
CA ALA A 26 -0.49 -3.57 -16.79
C ALA A 26 0.67 -3.46 -15.79
N GLY A 27 1.30 -4.58 -15.41
CA GLY A 27 2.39 -4.60 -14.42
C GLY A 27 2.72 -6.01 -13.92
N MET A 28 3.82 -6.12 -13.19
CA MET A 28 4.29 -7.37 -12.57
C MET A 28 4.67 -7.12 -11.11
N SER A 29 4.43 -8.10 -10.24
CA SER A 29 4.84 -8.06 -8.83
C SER A 29 5.21 -9.46 -8.34
N GLY A 30 6.19 -9.56 -7.43
CA GLY A 30 6.69 -10.83 -6.88
C GLY A 30 8.17 -10.73 -6.53
N PRO A 31 8.83 -11.86 -6.20
CA PRO A 31 10.27 -11.87 -5.94
C PRO A 31 11.04 -11.31 -7.15
N ALA A 32 11.98 -10.38 -6.89
CA ALA A 32 12.65 -9.61 -7.95
C ALA A 32 13.28 -10.49 -9.04
N THR A 33 13.90 -11.60 -8.67
CA THR A 33 14.48 -12.57 -9.62
C THR A 33 13.43 -13.22 -10.52
N GLN A 34 12.23 -13.50 -9.99
CA GLN A 34 11.14 -14.06 -10.77
C GLN A 34 10.48 -13.00 -11.65
N VAL A 35 10.34 -11.76 -11.19
CA VAL A 35 9.84 -10.65 -12.02
C VAL A 35 10.76 -10.43 -13.21
N GLN A 36 12.08 -10.37 -12.98
CA GLN A 36 13.07 -10.21 -14.04
C GLN A 36 13.01 -11.37 -15.06
N ALA A 37 13.03 -12.61 -14.59
CA ALA A 37 12.92 -13.78 -15.46
C ALA A 37 11.58 -13.83 -16.23
N THR A 38 10.50 -13.32 -15.65
CA THR A 38 9.20 -13.18 -16.32
C THR A 38 9.25 -12.13 -17.44
N ARG A 39 9.89 -10.98 -17.19
CA ARG A 39 10.11 -9.96 -18.24
C ARG A 39 10.89 -10.53 -19.41
N GLU A 40 11.97 -11.27 -19.14
CA GLU A 40 12.76 -11.93 -20.17
C GLU A 40 11.94 -12.96 -20.96
N ALA A 41 11.21 -13.83 -20.25
CA ALA A 41 10.39 -14.88 -20.89
C ALA A 41 9.29 -14.34 -21.80
N LEU A 42 8.83 -13.10 -21.55
CA LEU A 42 7.80 -12.41 -22.32
C LEU A 42 8.36 -11.40 -23.33
N GLY A 43 9.68 -11.27 -23.45
CA GLY A 43 10.31 -10.30 -24.36
C GLY A 43 10.11 -8.84 -23.92
N LEU A 44 9.91 -8.59 -22.62
CA LEU A 44 9.63 -7.29 -22.01
C LEU A 44 10.82 -6.71 -21.25
N ALA A 45 12.00 -7.34 -21.33
CA ALA A 45 13.19 -6.92 -20.59
C ALA A 45 13.56 -5.44 -20.83
N ASN A 46 13.44 -4.96 -22.07
CA ASN A 46 13.79 -3.58 -22.45
C ASN A 46 12.57 -2.66 -22.58
N ARG A 47 11.38 -3.12 -22.19
CA ARG A 47 10.17 -2.29 -22.28
C ARG A 47 10.19 -1.24 -21.16
N PRO A 48 10.01 0.06 -21.45
CA PRO A 48 9.89 1.08 -20.42
C PRO A 48 8.73 0.78 -19.47
N THR A 49 8.95 1.07 -18.19
CA THR A 49 7.97 0.92 -17.12
C THR A 49 7.84 2.25 -16.39
N GLN A 50 6.65 2.51 -15.83
CA GLN A 50 6.42 3.65 -14.95
C GLN A 50 7.15 3.49 -13.61
N LEU A 51 7.24 2.25 -13.13
CA LEU A 51 7.90 1.87 -11.88
C LEU A 51 8.68 0.56 -12.09
N ASP A 52 9.93 0.51 -11.65
CA ASP A 52 10.81 -0.67 -11.69
C ASP A 52 11.71 -0.67 -10.45
N GLU A 53 11.13 -1.09 -9.33
CA GLU A 53 11.78 -1.04 -8.02
C GLU A 53 11.84 -2.42 -7.38
N CYS A 54 12.91 -2.65 -6.62
CA CYS A 54 13.10 -3.84 -5.81
C CYS A 54 13.03 -3.46 -4.33
N ASP A 55 11.80 -3.46 -3.80
CA ASP A 55 11.57 -3.12 -2.41
C ASP A 55 11.93 -4.24 -1.44
N LYS A 56 12.26 -3.83 -0.21
CA LYS A 56 12.42 -4.73 0.92
C LYS A 56 11.08 -4.94 1.60
N LEU A 57 10.68 -6.19 1.75
CA LEU A 57 9.58 -6.55 2.62
C LEU A 57 10.09 -6.68 4.06
N PHE A 58 9.48 -5.92 4.96
CA PHE A 58 9.72 -6.03 6.39
C PHE A 58 8.61 -6.87 7.02
N ALA A 59 8.96 -7.63 8.06
CA ALA A 59 8.03 -8.37 8.89
C ALA A 59 8.27 -8.00 10.35
N LEU A 60 7.20 -7.96 11.13
CA LEU A 60 7.23 -7.71 12.57
C LEU A 60 6.37 -8.77 13.25
N GLN A 61 6.93 -9.51 14.20
CA GLN A 61 6.12 -10.31 15.10
C GLN A 61 5.40 -9.37 16.08
N LEU A 62 4.08 -9.53 16.22
CA LEU A 62 3.29 -8.55 16.97
C LEU A 62 3.75 -8.39 18.43
N HIS A 63 4.23 -9.46 19.06
CA HIS A 63 4.77 -9.43 20.42
C HIS A 63 6.10 -8.66 20.55
N GLU A 64 6.78 -8.36 19.44
CA GLU A 64 7.99 -7.53 19.39
C GLU A 64 7.68 -6.05 19.15
N LEU A 65 6.39 -5.67 19.02
CA LEU A 65 5.98 -4.30 18.76
C LEU A 65 6.42 -3.36 19.88
N CYS A 66 7.34 -2.45 19.55
CA CYS A 66 7.74 -1.36 20.43
C CYS A 66 6.76 -0.18 20.33
N VAL A 67 5.81 -0.08 21.26
CA VAL A 67 4.80 1.00 21.26
C VAL A 67 5.47 2.36 21.51
N PRO A 68 5.42 3.34 20.60
CA PRO A 68 6.10 4.63 20.78
C PRO A 68 5.54 5.48 21.94
N HIS A 69 6.40 6.27 22.61
CA HIS A 69 6.02 7.05 23.80
C HIS A 69 4.81 7.98 23.57
N MET A 70 4.73 8.65 22.42
CA MET A 70 3.67 9.61 22.09
C MET A 70 2.28 8.95 22.02
N LEU A 71 2.22 7.69 21.56
CA LEU A 71 1.00 6.90 21.61
C LEU A 71 0.68 6.48 23.04
N ARG A 72 1.68 5.98 23.78
CA ARG A 72 1.51 5.53 25.17
C ARG A 72 1.06 6.66 26.11
N SER A 73 1.50 7.89 25.87
CA SER A 73 1.11 9.06 26.65
C SER A 73 -0.25 9.63 26.25
N GLY A 74 -0.85 9.15 25.16
CA GLY A 74 -2.10 9.68 24.61
C GLY A 74 -1.95 11.05 23.93
N ARG A 75 -0.71 11.52 23.69
CA ARG A 75 -0.48 12.79 22.99
C ARG A 75 -0.91 12.72 21.52
N VAL A 76 -0.69 11.57 20.89
CA VAL A 76 -1.27 11.26 19.58
C VAL A 76 -2.26 10.11 19.72
N GLN A 77 -3.32 10.12 18.92
CA GLN A 77 -4.37 9.12 18.95
C GLN A 77 -4.49 8.44 17.58
N CYS A 78 -4.48 7.12 17.54
CA CYS A 78 -4.81 6.36 16.34
C CYS A 78 -6.24 5.84 16.47
N ARG A 79 -7.06 6.04 15.44
CA ARG A 79 -8.45 5.59 15.41
C ARG A 79 -8.94 5.34 13.98
N LEU A 80 -10.08 4.66 13.86
CA LEU A 80 -10.82 4.63 12.60
C LEU A 80 -11.21 6.05 12.18
N PRO A 81 -11.21 6.38 10.87
CA PRO A 81 -11.70 7.63 10.36
C PRO A 81 -13.19 7.86 10.64
N ALA A 82 -13.55 9.12 10.86
CA ALA A 82 -14.93 9.57 10.91
C ALA A 82 -15.43 9.90 9.49
N THR A 83 -16.74 9.82 9.27
CA THR A 83 -17.35 10.03 7.94
C THR A 83 -17.01 11.39 7.32
N TYR A 84 -16.86 12.44 8.13
CA TYR A 84 -16.52 13.77 7.63
C TYR A 84 -15.05 13.90 7.18
N GLU A 85 -14.20 12.91 7.46
CA GLU A 85 -12.78 12.89 7.08
C GLU A 85 -12.55 12.19 5.73
N LEU A 86 -13.58 11.57 5.15
CA LEU A 86 -13.39 10.73 3.95
C LEU A 86 -12.87 11.53 2.74
N GLU A 87 -13.32 12.76 2.54
CA GLU A 87 -12.81 13.61 1.44
C GLU A 87 -11.30 13.89 1.61
N LEU A 88 -10.86 14.22 2.83
CA LEU A 88 -9.44 14.40 3.13
C LEU A 88 -8.64 13.12 2.85
N LEU A 89 -9.20 11.94 3.16
CA LEU A 89 -8.54 10.67 2.89
C LEU A 89 -8.49 10.32 1.41
N VAL A 90 -9.46 10.76 0.62
CA VAL A 90 -9.42 10.67 -0.86
C VAL A 90 -8.30 11.54 -1.40
N GLU A 91 -8.17 12.79 -0.94
CA GLU A 91 -7.04 13.67 -1.31
C GLU A 91 -5.68 13.03 -0.96
N TRP A 92 -5.57 12.41 0.21
CA TRP A 92 -4.35 11.71 0.62
C TRP A 92 -4.07 10.45 -0.20
N CYS A 93 -5.11 9.71 -0.59
CA CYS A 93 -4.98 8.58 -1.51
C CYS A 93 -4.41 9.03 -2.86
N ILE A 94 -4.96 10.11 -3.43
CA ILE A 94 -4.49 10.68 -4.70
C ILE A 94 -3.04 11.15 -4.56
N ALA A 95 -2.72 11.91 -3.50
CA ALA A 95 -1.38 12.39 -3.25
C ALA A 95 -0.36 11.24 -3.08
N PHE A 96 -0.74 10.17 -2.39
CA PHE A 96 0.07 8.96 -2.29
C PHE A 96 0.31 8.30 -3.66
N SER A 97 -0.74 8.13 -4.46
CA SER A 97 -0.65 7.55 -5.81
C SER A 97 0.27 8.35 -6.73
N VAL A 98 0.15 9.67 -6.74
CA VAL A 98 0.98 10.55 -7.57
C VAL A 98 2.43 10.53 -7.09
N GLU A 99 2.68 10.71 -5.79
CA GLU A 99 4.04 10.83 -5.25
C GLU A 99 4.77 9.48 -5.27
N THR A 100 4.10 8.40 -4.88
CA THR A 100 4.75 7.10 -4.62
C THR A 100 4.70 6.18 -5.82
N LEU A 101 3.60 6.21 -6.59
CA LEU A 101 3.38 5.29 -7.71
C LEU A 101 3.59 5.96 -9.07
N GLY A 102 3.86 7.27 -9.08
CA GLY A 102 4.08 8.04 -10.30
C GLY A 102 2.82 8.17 -11.17
N GLU A 103 1.63 8.01 -10.58
CA GLU A 103 0.36 8.15 -11.29
C GLU A 103 0.07 9.59 -11.69
N VAL A 104 -0.79 9.76 -12.68
CA VAL A 104 -1.23 11.08 -13.14
C VAL A 104 -2.57 11.40 -12.49
N GLU A 105 -2.67 12.57 -11.87
CA GLU A 105 -3.91 13.06 -11.30
C GLU A 105 -4.96 13.26 -12.40
N THR A 106 -5.99 12.42 -12.36
CA THR A 106 -7.07 12.34 -13.34
C THR A 106 -8.40 12.12 -12.62
N SER A 107 -9.52 12.35 -13.32
CA SER A 107 -10.85 12.00 -12.80
C SER A 107 -10.97 10.53 -12.42
N ASP A 108 -10.35 9.65 -13.22
CA ASP A 108 -10.40 8.20 -13.02
C ASP A 108 -9.61 7.79 -11.77
N LEU A 109 -8.45 8.42 -11.53
CA LEU A 109 -7.70 8.22 -10.29
C LEU A 109 -8.53 8.65 -9.07
N ARG A 110 -9.16 9.83 -9.13
CA ARG A 110 -10.03 10.29 -8.04
C ARG A 110 -11.15 9.29 -7.76
N GLN A 111 -11.86 8.84 -8.78
CA GLN A 111 -12.92 7.85 -8.64
C GLN A 111 -12.41 6.53 -8.04
N SER A 112 -11.22 6.07 -8.46
CA SER A 112 -10.59 4.87 -7.88
C SER A 112 -10.24 5.07 -6.40
N CYS A 113 -9.72 6.25 -6.02
CA CYS A 113 -9.40 6.56 -4.64
C CYS A 113 -10.65 6.67 -3.76
N GLU A 114 -11.75 7.26 -4.26
CA GLU A 114 -13.05 7.27 -3.58
C GLU A 114 -13.52 5.84 -3.28
N GLN A 115 -13.52 4.96 -4.28
CA GLN A 115 -13.90 3.56 -4.12
C GLN A 115 -13.02 2.82 -3.11
N VAL A 116 -11.71 3.06 -3.12
CA VAL A 116 -10.77 2.46 -2.16
C VAL A 116 -11.05 2.93 -0.75
N ILE A 117 -11.30 4.22 -0.54
CA ILE A 117 -11.59 4.80 0.78
C ILE A 117 -12.94 4.32 1.30
N GLU A 118 -13.98 4.29 0.46
CA GLU A 118 -15.30 3.77 0.80
C GLU A 118 -15.26 2.29 1.20
N MET A 119 -14.57 1.47 0.41
CA MET A 119 -14.37 0.05 0.72
C MET A 119 -13.66 -0.14 2.06
N ARG A 120 -12.57 0.60 2.30
CA ARG A 120 -11.81 0.52 3.56
C ARG A 120 -12.64 0.98 4.77
N GLN A 121 -13.46 2.01 4.60
CA GLN A 121 -14.39 2.47 5.62
C GLN A 121 -15.44 1.41 5.94
N ALA A 122 -16.04 0.79 4.93
CA ALA A 122 -17.04 -0.27 5.10
C ALA A 122 -16.45 -1.51 5.79
N MET A 123 -15.19 -1.83 5.53
CA MET A 123 -14.48 -2.96 6.14
C MET A 123 -13.85 -2.65 7.50
N GLY A 124 -13.70 -1.37 7.87
CA GLY A 124 -13.03 -0.96 9.11
C GLY A 124 -11.53 -1.30 9.13
N VAL A 125 -10.85 -1.19 7.99
CA VAL A 125 -9.44 -1.63 7.81
C VAL A 125 -8.47 -0.49 7.49
N HIS A 126 -8.78 0.71 7.96
CA HIS A 126 -7.93 1.89 7.80
C HIS A 126 -7.97 2.79 9.03
N TRP A 127 -6.90 3.55 9.24
CA TRP A 127 -6.73 4.36 10.44
C TRP A 127 -6.13 5.71 10.11
N VAL A 128 -6.54 6.69 10.90
CA VAL A 128 -5.95 8.04 10.94
C VAL A 128 -5.26 8.22 12.28
N LEU A 129 -4.10 8.89 12.25
CA LEU A 129 -3.41 9.38 13.43
C LEU A 129 -3.72 10.86 13.60
N LEU A 130 -4.15 11.22 14.80
CA LEU A 130 -4.35 12.60 15.23
C LEU A 130 -3.22 13.06 16.15
N ASP A 131 -2.78 14.30 15.98
CA ASP A 131 -2.10 15.09 17.02
C ASP A 131 -3.06 16.23 17.43
N GLY A 132 -3.62 16.14 18.63
CA GLY A 132 -4.80 16.93 19.02
C GLY A 132 -5.99 16.62 18.11
N GLU A 133 -6.55 17.66 17.47
CA GLU A 133 -7.68 17.55 16.54
C GLU A 133 -7.23 17.40 15.06
N THR A 134 -5.92 17.46 14.80
CA THR A 134 -5.39 17.49 13.43
C THR A 134 -5.03 16.08 12.97
N ALA A 135 -5.60 15.65 11.84
CA ALA A 135 -5.17 14.45 11.14
C ALA A 135 -3.78 14.65 10.53
N VAL A 136 -2.81 13.85 10.97
CA VAL A 136 -1.39 14.01 10.60
C VAL A 136 -0.81 12.82 9.85
N SER A 137 -1.44 11.64 9.90
CA SER A 137 -1.00 10.47 9.12
C SER A 137 -2.13 9.46 8.94
N TYR A 138 -2.01 8.61 7.92
CA TYR A 138 -2.96 7.57 7.56
C TYR A 138 -2.24 6.27 7.23
N SER A 139 -2.92 5.14 7.44
CA SER A 139 -2.51 3.83 6.92
C SER A 139 -3.69 2.87 6.89
N ALA A 140 -3.54 1.74 6.19
CA ALA A 140 -4.55 0.70 6.09
C ALA A 140 -3.93 -0.70 6.07
N PHE A 141 -4.76 -1.70 6.30
CA PHE A 141 -4.43 -3.06 5.89
C PHE A 141 -4.69 -3.21 4.39
N ASN A 142 -3.65 -3.55 3.64
CA ASN A 142 -3.75 -3.90 2.23
C ASN A 142 -4.32 -5.31 2.03
N ALA A 143 -4.02 -6.21 2.97
CA ALA A 143 -4.51 -7.59 2.99
C ALA A 143 -4.57 -8.10 4.44
N CYS A 144 -5.49 -9.03 4.68
CA CYS A 144 -5.68 -9.65 6.00
C CYS A 144 -5.89 -11.16 5.84
N LEU A 145 -5.11 -11.94 6.58
CA LEU A 145 -5.25 -13.37 6.81
C LEU A 145 -5.50 -13.60 8.31
N PRO A 146 -5.95 -14.79 8.74
CA PRO A 146 -6.25 -15.04 10.15
C PRO A 146 -5.13 -14.71 11.14
N ASP A 147 -3.86 -14.82 10.73
CA ASP A 147 -2.68 -14.64 11.58
C ASP A 147 -1.72 -13.54 11.12
N THR A 148 -1.99 -12.90 9.98
CA THR A 148 -1.07 -11.96 9.34
C THR A 148 -1.82 -10.84 8.64
N VAL A 149 -1.37 -9.61 8.81
CA VAL A 149 -1.84 -8.44 8.05
C VAL A 149 -0.71 -7.84 7.23
N GLN A 150 -1.03 -7.38 6.03
CA GLN A 150 -0.13 -6.55 5.25
C GLN A 150 -0.47 -5.08 5.52
N VAL A 151 0.47 -4.36 6.10
CA VAL A 151 0.37 -2.91 6.29
C VAL A 151 0.76 -2.19 5.00
N GLY A 152 -0.02 -1.18 4.61
CA GLY A 152 0.34 -0.33 3.49
C GLY A 152 -0.44 0.98 3.45
N GLY A 153 -0.31 1.69 2.32
CA GLY A 153 -0.91 3.01 2.12
C GLY A 153 -0.51 4.01 3.20
N VAL A 154 0.69 3.89 3.77
CA VAL A 154 1.15 4.76 4.84
C VAL A 154 1.43 6.13 4.24
N TRP A 155 0.66 7.12 4.66
CA TRP A 155 0.79 8.48 4.19
C TRP A 155 0.95 9.44 5.36
N THR A 156 1.91 10.35 5.23
CA THR A 156 2.06 11.53 6.09
C THR A 156 2.17 12.72 5.15
N PRO A 157 1.23 13.69 5.19
CA PRO A 157 1.32 14.88 4.37
C PRO A 157 2.68 15.57 4.52
N PRO A 158 3.25 16.17 3.45
CA PRO A 158 4.59 16.76 3.48
C PRO A 158 4.84 17.69 4.67
N ALA A 159 3.85 18.52 5.03
CA ALA A 159 3.94 19.46 6.16
C ALA A 159 4.13 18.79 7.53
N PHE A 160 3.78 17.50 7.67
CA PHE A 160 3.87 16.75 8.92
C PHE A 160 5.00 15.71 8.94
N ARG A 161 5.75 15.56 7.84
CA ARG A 161 6.89 14.63 7.75
C ARG A 161 8.02 15.03 8.70
N GLY A 162 8.87 14.07 9.05
CA GLY A 162 9.98 14.27 10.01
C GLY A 162 9.59 14.18 11.49
N ASN A 163 8.30 14.12 11.83
CA ASN A 163 7.82 14.02 13.21
C ASN A 163 7.61 12.58 13.72
N GLY A 164 7.82 11.58 12.86
CA GLY A 164 7.64 10.17 13.19
C GLY A 164 6.18 9.66 13.14
N TYR A 165 5.24 10.44 12.62
CA TYR A 165 3.81 10.07 12.58
C TYR A 165 3.52 8.77 11.83
N ALA A 166 4.23 8.48 10.73
CA ALA A 166 4.10 7.19 10.04
C ALA A 166 4.35 5.98 10.97
N LYS A 167 5.35 6.07 11.86
CA LYS A 167 5.61 5.02 12.85
C LYS A 167 4.49 4.93 13.90
N TYR A 168 3.90 6.06 14.27
CA TYR A 168 2.83 6.11 15.26
C TYR A 168 1.51 5.60 14.69
N VAL A 169 1.14 5.91 13.44
CA VAL A 169 -0.08 5.33 12.85
C VAL A 169 0.04 3.81 12.73
N ILE A 170 1.21 3.30 12.31
CA ILE A 170 1.47 1.86 12.19
C ILE A 170 1.38 1.16 13.54
N ALA A 171 2.08 1.68 14.56
CA ALA A 171 2.03 1.08 15.88
C ALA A 171 0.61 1.17 16.47
N GLY A 172 -0.12 2.26 16.22
CA GLY A 172 -1.40 2.55 16.84
C GLY A 172 -2.52 1.59 16.45
N PHE A 173 -2.60 1.15 15.19
CA PHE A 173 -3.62 0.18 14.78
C PHE A 173 -3.26 -1.28 15.05
N LEU A 174 -2.01 -1.55 15.46
CA LEU A 174 -1.53 -2.88 15.83
C LEU A 174 -1.71 -3.18 17.33
N LEU A 175 -2.16 -2.19 18.13
CA LEU A 175 -2.49 -2.36 19.55
C LEU A 175 -3.88 -2.99 19.72
#